data_AF-A0A522XCP1-F1
#
_entry.id   AF-A0A522XCP1-F1
#
_cell.length_a   1.000
_cell.length_b   1.000
_cell.length_c   1.000
_cell.angle_alpha   90.00
_cell.angle_beta   90.00
_cell.angle_gamma   90.00
#
_symmetry.space_group_name_H-M   'P 1'
#
loop_
_entity.id
_entity.type
_entity.pdbx_description
1 polymer ?
#
loop_
_entity_poly.entity_id
_entity_poly.type
_entity_poly.pdbx_seq_one_letter_code
_entity_poly.pdbx_strand_id
1 'polypeptide(L)'
;MSATAELERASHAIDRFVREFQPVYGLLAQHVALPLVLTPELVNFIRNRFLRADGVPWVAEVDLLLSDLCRPAGFELYVMSSAVRSHLLRKLEQDERFGRQRLEAIARSLMTYNHYLSRTNGLSAPLLQAQQWAAMVYLQPQREAAVREITAEFAQHGATVSEVGPFPPIQPAELARLAQIVQELAPELQEYGDLLEYARLITQVRAQPQAIR
;
A
#
# COMPACT_ATOMS: atom_id res chain seq x y z
N MET A 1 -15.43 -14.57 -3.60
CA MET A 1 -14.38 -15.61 -3.45
C MET A 1 -13.94 -15.58 -1.99
N SER A 2 -13.66 -16.71 -1.35
CA SER A 2 -13.26 -16.70 0.08
C SER A 2 -11.85 -16.12 0.23
N ALA A 3 -11.60 -15.40 1.33
CA ALA A 3 -10.29 -14.78 1.64
C ALA A 3 -9.14 -15.81 1.66
N THR A 4 -9.45 -17.07 1.98
CA THR A 4 -8.51 -18.20 1.96
C THR A 4 -8.01 -18.52 0.55
N ALA A 5 -8.89 -18.54 -0.46
CA ALA A 5 -8.53 -18.83 -1.85
C ALA A 5 -7.70 -17.69 -2.49
N GLU A 6 -7.85 -16.46 -2.01
CA GLU A 6 -6.99 -15.33 -2.43
C GLU A 6 -5.59 -15.43 -1.82
N LEU A 7 -5.49 -15.79 -0.55
CA LEU A 7 -4.21 -15.98 0.12
C LEU A 7 -3.42 -17.16 -0.47
N GLU A 8 -4.11 -18.27 -0.78
CA GLU A 8 -3.50 -19.42 -1.46
C GLU A 8 -2.96 -19.03 -2.84
N ARG A 9 -3.76 -18.33 -3.66
CA ARG A 9 -3.30 -17.85 -4.97
C ARG A 9 -2.11 -16.91 -4.85
N ALA A 10 -2.12 -16.01 -3.88
CA ALA A 10 -1.00 -15.11 -3.60
C ALA A 10 0.27 -15.89 -3.23
N SER A 11 0.17 -16.90 -2.35
CA SER A 11 1.30 -17.75 -2.00
C SER A 11 1.86 -18.48 -3.21
N HIS A 12 1.00 -19.11 -4.01
CA HIS A 12 1.41 -19.82 -5.23
C HIS A 12 2.07 -18.89 -6.25
N ALA A 13 1.58 -17.65 -6.40
CA ALA A 13 2.19 -16.66 -7.27
C ALA A 13 3.60 -16.28 -6.81
N ILE A 14 3.78 -16.05 -5.50
CA ILE A 14 5.10 -15.75 -4.91
C ILE A 14 6.05 -16.95 -5.09
N ASP A 15 5.59 -18.17 -4.79
CA ASP A 15 6.44 -19.36 -4.87
C ASP A 15 6.81 -19.68 -6.33
N ARG A 16 5.92 -19.41 -7.29
CA ARG A 16 6.25 -19.50 -8.72
C ARG A 16 7.30 -18.47 -9.12
N PHE A 17 7.13 -17.20 -8.72
CA PHE A 17 8.10 -16.15 -8.99
C PHE A 17 9.50 -16.49 -8.44
N VAL A 18 9.58 -16.94 -7.18
CA VAL A 18 10.87 -17.30 -6.58
C VAL A 18 11.51 -18.53 -7.25
N ARG A 19 10.71 -19.50 -7.70
CA ARG A 19 11.20 -20.69 -8.42
C ARG A 19 11.68 -20.40 -9.84
N GLU A 20 11.02 -19.47 -10.53
CA GLU A 20 11.38 -19.05 -11.88
C GLU A 20 12.73 -18.34 -11.90
N PHE A 21 13.03 -17.58 -10.85
CA PHE A 21 14.28 -16.85 -10.69
C PHE A 21 15.18 -17.48 -9.61
N GLN A 22 15.43 -16.76 -8.52
CA GLN A 22 16.33 -17.18 -7.45
C GLN A 22 15.74 -16.85 -6.07
N PRO A 23 16.13 -17.56 -4.99
CA PRO A 23 15.66 -17.26 -3.63
C PRO A 23 15.81 -15.79 -3.21
N VAL A 24 16.87 -15.11 -3.67
CA VAL A 24 17.14 -13.70 -3.37
C VAL A 24 16.10 -12.73 -3.96
N TYR A 25 15.34 -13.14 -4.98
CA TYR A 25 14.22 -12.36 -5.51
C TYR A 25 13.06 -12.27 -4.52
N GLY A 26 12.89 -13.31 -3.70
CA GLY A 26 11.92 -13.31 -2.60
C GLY A 26 12.21 -12.22 -1.57
N LEU A 27 13.50 -11.96 -1.29
CA LEU A 27 13.92 -10.86 -0.41
C LEU A 27 13.53 -9.51 -1.00
N LEU A 28 13.77 -9.29 -2.30
CA LEU A 28 13.36 -8.05 -2.95
C LEU A 28 11.85 -7.83 -2.87
N ALA A 29 11.06 -8.86 -3.23
CA ALA A 29 9.61 -8.79 -3.18
C ALA A 29 9.10 -8.45 -1.76
N GLN A 30 9.68 -9.04 -0.72
CA GLN A 30 9.36 -8.70 0.67
C GLN A 30 9.63 -7.24 1.01
N HIS A 31 10.78 -6.69 0.60
CA HIS A 31 11.19 -5.34 0.97
C HIS A 31 10.41 -4.25 0.22
N VAL A 32 9.97 -4.53 -0.99
CA VAL A 32 9.15 -3.60 -1.80
C VAL A 32 7.65 -3.77 -1.60
N ALA A 33 7.22 -4.67 -0.70
CA ALA A 33 5.81 -4.84 -0.38
C ALA A 33 5.25 -3.73 0.54
N LEU A 34 6.08 -2.87 1.14
CA LEU A 34 5.56 -1.80 2.00
C LEU A 34 4.97 -0.62 1.19
N PRO A 35 5.65 -0.11 0.14
CA PRO A 35 5.05 0.85 -0.80
C PRO A 35 3.69 0.41 -1.36
N LEU A 36 2.73 1.35 -1.46
CA LEU A 36 1.46 1.11 -2.16
C LEU A 36 1.63 1.22 -3.68
N VAL A 37 2.50 2.12 -4.12
CA VAL A 37 2.86 2.31 -5.53
C VAL A 37 4.36 2.13 -5.70
N LEU A 38 4.76 1.45 -6.76
CA LEU A 38 6.13 1.16 -7.12
C LEU A 38 6.51 1.88 -8.41
N THR A 39 7.71 2.46 -8.41
CA THR A 39 8.41 2.91 -9.62
C THR A 39 9.72 2.12 -9.74
N PRO A 40 10.32 2.01 -10.93
CA PRO A 40 11.66 1.45 -11.08
C PRO A 40 12.69 2.08 -10.12
N GLU A 41 12.66 3.39 -9.95
CA GLU A 41 13.58 4.15 -9.09
C GLU A 41 13.37 3.80 -7.61
N LEU A 42 12.12 3.63 -7.17
CA LEU A 42 11.82 3.25 -5.79
C LEU A 42 12.27 1.82 -5.50
N VAL A 43 12.05 0.89 -6.42
CA VAL A 43 12.51 -0.50 -6.30
C VAL A 43 14.04 -0.54 -6.25
N ASN A 44 14.72 0.22 -7.12
CA ASN A 44 16.17 0.38 -7.12
C ASN A 44 16.69 0.95 -5.80
N PHE A 45 16.04 2.00 -5.29
CA PHE A 45 16.38 2.63 -4.01
C PHE A 45 16.30 1.62 -2.86
N ILE A 46 15.19 0.87 -2.77
CA ILE A 46 14.99 -0.14 -1.72
C ILE A 46 16.04 -1.25 -1.82
N ARG A 47 16.27 -1.79 -3.03
CA ARG A 47 17.29 -2.83 -3.25
C ARG A 47 18.68 -2.35 -2.83
N ASN A 48 19.09 -1.17 -3.27
CA ASN A 48 20.41 -0.62 -2.94
C ASN A 48 20.56 -0.32 -1.45
N ARG A 49 19.48 0.09 -0.78
CA ARG A 49 19.50 0.46 0.64
C ARG A 49 19.56 -0.75 1.56
N PHE A 50 18.83 -1.82 1.23
CA PHE A 50 18.61 -2.94 2.15
C PHE A 50 19.23 -4.26 1.71
N LEU A 51 19.41 -4.46 0.40
CA LEU A 51 19.69 -5.78 -0.19
C LEU A 51 21.01 -5.83 -0.97
N ARG A 52 21.84 -4.78 -0.86
CA ARG A 52 23.12 -4.69 -1.56
C ARG A 52 24.10 -5.80 -1.14
N ALA A 53 24.07 -6.19 0.13
CA ALA A 53 24.91 -7.26 0.67
C ALA A 53 24.34 -8.66 0.38
N ASP A 54 23.04 -8.77 0.09
CA ASP A 54 22.33 -10.03 -0.12
C ASP A 54 22.42 -10.55 -1.56
N GLY A 55 23.21 -9.90 -2.41
CA GLY A 55 23.47 -10.37 -3.78
C GLY A 55 22.29 -10.26 -4.74
N VAL A 56 21.27 -9.45 -4.42
CA VAL A 56 20.12 -9.24 -5.31
C VAL A 56 20.57 -8.52 -6.59
N PRO A 57 20.44 -9.15 -7.77
CA PRO A 57 20.86 -8.53 -9.03
C PRO A 57 19.95 -7.36 -9.39
N TRP A 58 20.49 -6.39 -10.12
CA TRP A 58 19.71 -5.23 -10.59
C TRP A 58 18.57 -5.63 -11.53
N VAL A 59 18.73 -6.73 -12.28
CA VAL A 59 17.70 -7.25 -13.19
C VAL A 59 16.43 -7.70 -12.43
N ALA A 60 16.58 -8.10 -11.16
CA ALA A 60 15.45 -8.50 -10.31
C ALA A 60 14.40 -7.39 -10.13
N GLU A 61 14.81 -6.12 -10.26
CA GLU A 61 13.91 -4.98 -10.19
C GLU A 61 12.88 -5.03 -11.32
N VAL A 62 13.33 -5.28 -12.55
CA VAL A 62 12.49 -5.33 -13.75
C VAL A 62 11.67 -6.62 -13.75
N ASP A 63 12.29 -7.76 -13.45
CA ASP A 63 11.62 -9.06 -13.37
C ASP A 63 10.45 -9.02 -12.37
N LEU A 64 10.64 -8.34 -11.23
CA LEU A 64 9.58 -8.18 -10.24
C LEU A 64 8.43 -7.30 -10.75
N LEU A 65 8.75 -6.13 -11.32
CA LEU A 65 7.74 -5.18 -11.79
C LEU A 65 6.89 -5.73 -12.94
N LEU A 66 7.48 -6.60 -13.76
CA LEU A 66 6.81 -7.25 -14.90
C LEU A 66 6.22 -8.62 -14.56
N SER A 67 6.43 -9.13 -13.35
CA SER A 67 5.84 -10.40 -12.90
C SER A 67 4.35 -10.27 -12.58
N ASP A 68 3.67 -11.41 -12.48
CA ASP A 68 2.28 -11.53 -12.02
C ASP A 68 2.02 -11.02 -10.58
N LEU A 69 3.07 -10.64 -9.83
CA LEU A 69 2.93 -10.04 -8.50
C LEU A 69 2.50 -8.57 -8.59
N CYS A 70 2.81 -7.92 -9.71
CA CYS A 70 2.59 -6.50 -9.98
C CYS A 70 1.65 -6.31 -11.16
N ARG A 71 0.98 -5.17 -11.21
CA ARG A 71 0.21 -4.72 -12.38
C ARG A 71 0.52 -3.26 -12.70
N PRO A 72 0.55 -2.87 -13.98
CA PRO A 72 0.69 -1.47 -14.36
C PRO A 72 -0.52 -0.66 -13.86
N ALA A 73 -0.25 0.52 -13.30
CA ALA A 73 -1.23 1.47 -12.78
C ALA A 73 -1.10 2.87 -13.43
N GLY A 74 -0.11 3.06 -14.30
CA GLY A 74 0.17 4.31 -15.00
C GLY A 74 1.52 4.25 -15.71
N PHE A 75 1.96 5.38 -16.27
CA PHE A 75 3.30 5.49 -16.84
C PHE A 75 4.35 5.25 -15.74
N GLU A 76 5.12 4.16 -15.86
CA GLU A 76 6.14 3.75 -14.89
C GLU A 76 5.64 3.53 -13.45
N LEU A 77 4.33 3.37 -13.27
CA LEU A 77 3.69 3.09 -11.99
C LEU A 77 3.17 1.66 -11.96
N TYR A 78 3.53 0.94 -10.91
CA TYR A 78 3.12 -0.44 -10.68
C TYR A 78 2.49 -0.57 -9.29
N VAL A 79 1.53 -1.48 -9.17
CA VAL A 79 0.88 -1.80 -7.89
C VAL A 79 0.97 -3.28 -7.66
N MET A 80 1.46 -3.68 -6.48
CA MET A 80 1.47 -5.06 -6.05
C MET A 80 0.07 -5.48 -5.62
N SER A 81 -0.36 -6.69 -5.97
CA SER A 81 -1.68 -7.17 -5.54
C SER A 81 -1.79 -7.20 -4.01
N SER A 82 -2.96 -6.80 -3.48
CA SER A 82 -3.16 -6.65 -2.02
C SER A 82 -2.83 -7.94 -1.25
N ALA A 83 -3.32 -9.09 -1.72
CA ALA A 83 -3.08 -10.39 -1.08
C ALA A 83 -1.59 -10.79 -1.10
N VAL A 84 -0.88 -10.54 -2.21
CA VAL A 84 0.57 -10.76 -2.30
C VAL A 84 1.31 -9.85 -1.33
N ARG A 85 0.95 -8.56 -1.32
CA ARG A 85 1.55 -7.55 -0.45
C ARG A 85 1.43 -7.93 1.02
N SER A 86 0.21 -8.25 1.47
CA SER A 86 -0.03 -8.68 2.86
C SER A 86 0.71 -9.96 3.22
N HIS A 87 0.80 -10.93 2.30
CA HIS A 87 1.56 -12.16 2.54
C HIS A 87 3.07 -11.90 2.67
N LEU A 88 3.63 -11.06 1.80
CA LEU A 88 5.05 -10.71 1.80
C LEU A 88 5.45 -9.90 3.04
N LEU A 89 4.62 -8.94 3.46
CA LEU A 89 4.84 -8.16 4.68
C LEU A 89 4.84 -9.04 5.92
N ARG A 90 3.89 -10.00 6.01
CA ARG A 90 3.86 -10.97 7.10
C ARG A 90 5.11 -11.86 7.11
N LYS A 91 5.55 -12.33 5.94
CA LYS A 91 6.80 -13.10 5.82
C LYS A 91 8.01 -12.28 6.28
N LEU A 92 8.08 -10.99 5.94
CA LEU A 92 9.17 -10.11 6.36
C LEU A 92 9.17 -9.88 7.88
N GLU A 93 7.99 -9.71 8.47
CA GLU A 93 7.82 -9.52 9.92
C GLU A 93 8.14 -10.79 10.74
N GLN A 94 7.86 -11.96 10.18
CA GLN A 94 8.11 -13.26 10.83
C GLN A 94 9.54 -13.79 10.60
N ASP A 95 10.31 -13.17 9.70
CA ASP A 95 11.70 -13.57 9.45
C ASP A 95 12.59 -13.16 10.63
N GLU A 96 13.21 -14.15 11.29
CA GLU A 96 14.09 -13.96 12.46
C GLU A 96 15.26 -12.99 12.19
N ARG A 97 15.69 -12.86 10.93
CA ARG A 97 16.80 -11.97 10.54
C ARG A 97 16.39 -10.50 10.44
N PHE A 98 15.10 -10.23 10.29
CA PHE A 98 14.58 -8.91 9.92
C PHE A 98 13.57 -8.40 10.94
N GLY A 99 12.50 -9.16 11.14
CA GLY A 99 11.40 -8.81 12.02
C GLY A 99 10.74 -7.46 11.72
N ARG A 100 10.01 -6.98 12.73
CA ARG A 100 9.37 -5.66 12.74
C ARG A 100 10.35 -4.51 12.50
N GLN A 101 11.58 -4.63 13.00
CA GLN A 101 12.59 -3.58 12.87
C GLN A 101 12.94 -3.28 11.41
N ARG A 102 12.93 -4.30 10.54
CA ARG A 102 13.15 -4.10 9.11
C ARG A 102 12.00 -3.36 8.44
N LEU A 103 10.75 -3.71 8.77
CA LEU A 103 9.57 -3.00 8.27
C LEU A 103 9.62 -1.52 8.62
N GLU A 104 9.94 -1.20 9.87
CA GLU A 104 10.09 0.20 10.29
C GLU A 104 11.25 0.91 9.58
N ALA A 105 12.36 0.23 9.34
CA ALA A 105 13.48 0.82 8.60
C ALA A 105 13.11 1.14 7.15
N ILE A 106 12.34 0.24 6.50
CA ILE A 106 11.79 0.48 5.17
C ILE A 106 10.81 1.65 5.21
N ALA A 107 9.89 1.70 6.17
CA ALA A 107 8.94 2.79 6.34
C ALA A 107 9.64 4.15 6.50
N ARG A 108 10.66 4.25 7.36
CA ARG A 108 11.47 5.49 7.52
C ARG A 108 12.17 5.89 6.22
N SER A 109 12.67 4.91 5.46
CA SER A 109 13.30 5.18 4.17
C SER A 109 12.27 5.63 3.13
N LEU A 110 11.07 5.05 3.14
CA LEU A 110 9.96 5.45 2.27
C LEU A 110 9.49 6.88 2.58
N MET A 111 9.38 7.28 3.86
CA MET A 111 9.09 8.67 4.21
C MET A 111 10.13 9.65 3.65
N THR A 112 11.41 9.30 3.78
CA THR A 112 12.51 10.12 3.26
C THR A 112 12.42 10.27 1.75
N TYR A 113 12.09 9.16 1.06
CA TYR A 113 11.89 9.14 -0.38
C TYR A 113 10.67 9.95 -0.82
N ASN A 114 9.54 9.84 -0.10
CA ASN A 114 8.34 10.62 -0.37
C ASN A 114 8.60 12.13 -0.23
N HIS A 115 9.37 12.54 0.79
CA HIS A 115 9.81 13.94 0.92
C HIS A 115 10.72 14.39 -0.25
N TYR A 116 11.51 13.49 -0.83
CA TYR A 116 12.24 13.81 -2.06
C TYR A 116 11.26 14.01 -3.24
N LEU A 117 10.32 13.10 -3.43
CA LEU A 117 9.32 13.17 -4.51
C LEU A 117 8.43 14.41 -4.45
N SER A 118 8.09 14.87 -3.23
CA SER A 118 7.29 16.08 -3.03
C SER A 118 7.98 17.34 -3.56
N ARG A 119 9.32 17.38 -3.52
CA ARG A 119 10.13 18.50 -4.01
C ARG A 119 10.40 18.43 -5.51
N THR A 120 10.36 17.24 -6.10
CA THR A 120 10.65 17.02 -7.52
C THR A 120 9.40 16.82 -8.36
N ASN A 121 8.21 16.86 -7.76
CA ASN A 121 6.93 16.53 -8.40
C ASN A 121 6.92 15.15 -9.08
N GLY A 122 7.64 14.19 -8.49
CA GLY A 122 7.80 12.83 -9.06
C GLY A 122 6.55 11.95 -8.93
N LEU A 123 5.58 12.34 -8.10
CA LEU A 123 4.26 11.70 -7.98
C LEU A 123 3.18 12.76 -7.85
N SER A 124 1.95 12.41 -8.28
CA SER A 124 0.78 13.24 -8.00
C SER A 124 0.50 13.34 -6.50
N ALA A 125 -0.09 14.45 -6.06
CA ALA A 125 -0.37 14.70 -4.64
C ALA A 125 -1.21 13.58 -3.98
N PRO A 126 -2.28 13.03 -4.60
CA PRO A 126 -3.06 11.94 -3.99
C PRO A 126 -2.25 10.65 -3.81
N LEU A 127 -1.38 10.30 -4.77
CA LEU A 127 -0.53 9.11 -4.67
C LEU A 127 0.55 9.31 -3.60
N LEU A 128 1.15 10.49 -3.55
CA LEU A 128 2.15 10.83 -2.54
C LEU A 128 1.56 10.76 -1.13
N GLN A 129 0.35 11.29 -0.94
CA GLN A 129 -0.38 11.22 0.33
C GLN A 129 -0.65 9.76 0.75
N ALA A 130 -1.16 8.94 -0.16
CA ALA A 130 -1.41 7.51 0.12
C ALA A 130 -0.10 6.79 0.50
N GLN A 131 0.98 7.05 -0.22
CA GLN A 131 2.30 6.49 0.04
C GLN A 131 2.87 6.95 1.39
N GLN A 132 2.58 8.18 1.80
CA GLN A 132 3.00 8.73 3.08
C GLN A 132 2.27 8.05 4.24
N TRP A 133 0.94 7.90 4.15
CA TRP A 133 0.18 7.14 5.14
C TRP A 133 0.63 5.69 5.23
N ALA A 134 0.92 5.05 4.09
CA ALA A 134 1.45 3.70 4.05
C ALA A 134 2.76 3.56 4.83
N ALA A 135 3.63 4.57 4.81
CA ALA A 135 4.84 4.56 5.64
C ALA A 135 4.52 4.81 7.12
N MET A 136 3.66 5.79 7.41
CA MET A 136 3.37 6.24 8.78
C MET A 136 2.71 5.15 9.64
N VAL A 137 1.83 4.31 9.08
CA VAL A 137 1.12 3.28 9.86
C VAL A 137 2.05 2.22 10.47
N TYR A 138 3.24 2.03 9.91
CA TYR A 138 4.25 1.10 10.44
C TYR A 138 5.11 1.71 11.55
N LEU A 139 5.03 3.02 11.80
CA LEU A 139 5.87 3.74 12.75
C LEU A 139 5.03 4.29 13.90
N GLN A 140 5.21 3.81 15.12
CA GLN A 140 4.72 4.53 16.30
C GLN A 140 5.68 5.70 16.60
N PRO A 141 5.21 6.95 16.81
CA PRO A 141 3.83 7.44 17.03
C PRO A 141 3.09 7.94 15.77
N GLN A 142 3.67 7.79 14.58
CA GLN A 142 3.10 8.34 13.34
C GLN A 142 1.81 7.64 12.89
N ARG A 143 1.58 6.40 13.32
CA ARG A 143 0.33 5.67 13.06
C ARG A 143 -0.89 6.48 13.47
N GLU A 144 -0.89 7.04 14.68
CA GLU A 144 -1.99 7.88 15.17
C GLU A 144 -2.18 9.14 14.32
N ALA A 145 -1.08 9.76 13.87
CA ALA A 145 -1.14 10.91 12.99
C ALA A 145 -1.77 10.55 11.64
N ALA A 146 -1.39 9.42 11.05
CA ALA A 146 -1.97 8.93 9.81
C ALA A 146 -3.47 8.68 9.95
N VAL A 147 -3.90 8.06 11.05
CA VAL A 147 -5.33 7.82 11.32
C VAL A 147 -6.10 9.13 11.44
N ARG A 148 -5.55 10.11 12.17
CA ARG A 148 -6.18 11.44 12.29
C ARG A 148 -6.31 12.13 10.93
N GLU A 149 -5.26 12.10 10.11
CA GLU A 149 -5.26 12.69 8.77
C GLU A 149 -6.29 12.00 7.86
N ILE A 150 -6.28 10.67 7.79
CA ILE A 150 -7.25 9.89 7.00
C ILE A 150 -8.69 10.20 7.44
N THR A 151 -8.94 10.28 8.75
CA THR A 151 -10.26 10.59 9.30
C THR A 151 -10.70 12.01 8.93
N ALA A 152 -9.78 12.98 8.98
CA ALA A 152 -10.07 14.35 8.57
C ALA A 152 -10.42 14.45 7.07
N GLU A 153 -9.71 13.70 6.22
CA GLU A 153 -9.99 13.62 4.77
C GLU A 153 -11.37 13.00 4.51
N PHE A 154 -11.73 11.92 5.21
CA PHE A 154 -13.09 11.37 5.14
C PHE A 154 -14.16 12.38 5.57
N ALA A 155 -13.91 13.17 6.62
CA ALA A 155 -14.86 14.19 7.07
C ALA A 155 -15.01 15.34 6.07
N GLN A 156 -13.91 15.78 5.45
CA GLN A 156 -13.92 16.83 4.43
C GLN A 156 -14.68 16.41 3.17
N HIS A 157 -14.53 15.16 2.74
CA HIS A 157 -15.16 14.63 1.53
C HIS A 157 -16.51 13.95 1.75
N GLY A 158 -16.81 13.59 3.00
CA GLY A 158 -18.02 12.89 3.44
C GLY A 158 -19.04 13.79 4.14
N ALA A 159 -18.73 15.08 4.33
CA ALA A 159 -19.68 16.05 4.86
C ALA A 159 -21.00 15.95 4.09
N THR A 160 -22.02 15.43 4.79
CA THR A 160 -23.38 15.29 4.28
C THR A 160 -23.89 16.67 3.91
N VAL A 161 -24.58 16.74 2.77
CA VAL A 161 -25.40 17.89 2.39
C VAL A 161 -26.31 18.23 3.58
N SER A 162 -25.96 19.25 4.37
CA SER A 162 -26.98 20.03 5.05
C SER A 162 -27.69 20.81 3.97
N GLU A 163 -28.99 20.61 3.90
CA GLU A 163 -29.90 21.47 3.16
C GLU A 163 -29.55 22.94 3.49
N VAL A 164 -29.42 23.77 2.45
CA VAL A 164 -29.12 25.22 2.50
C VAL A 164 -27.64 25.58 2.72
N GLY A 165 -26.83 25.62 1.63
CA GLY A 165 -25.56 26.34 1.65
C GLY A 165 -24.63 26.12 0.43
N PRO A 166 -23.73 27.07 0.10
CA PRO A 166 -22.88 27.06 -1.10
C PRO A 166 -21.61 26.20 -0.91
N PHE A 167 -21.76 24.96 -0.43
CA PHE A 167 -20.64 24.05 -0.21
C PHE A 167 -20.43 23.08 -1.38
N PRO A 168 -19.18 22.66 -1.66
CA PRO A 168 -18.85 21.86 -2.84
C PRO A 168 -19.53 20.47 -2.80
N PRO A 169 -19.82 19.90 -3.98
CA PRO A 169 -20.51 18.61 -4.08
C PRO A 169 -19.69 17.47 -3.47
N ILE A 170 -20.39 16.47 -2.93
CA ILE A 170 -19.83 15.18 -2.51
C ILE A 170 -18.91 14.64 -3.63
N GLN A 171 -17.77 14.08 -3.26
CA GLN A 171 -16.81 13.47 -4.21
C GLN A 171 -16.75 11.94 -3.99
N PRO A 172 -17.69 11.16 -4.55
CA PRO A 172 -17.76 9.71 -4.33
C PRO A 172 -16.50 8.95 -4.73
N ALA A 173 -15.78 9.44 -5.74
CA ALA A 173 -14.52 8.86 -6.18
C ALA A 173 -13.43 8.97 -5.10
N GLU A 174 -13.40 10.09 -4.38
CA GLU A 174 -12.39 10.35 -3.34
C GLU A 174 -12.68 9.53 -2.08
N LEU A 175 -13.94 9.47 -1.65
CA LEU A 175 -14.35 8.57 -0.56
C LEU A 175 -14.00 7.10 -0.86
N ALA A 176 -14.20 6.67 -2.10
CA ALA A 176 -13.84 5.31 -2.51
C ALA A 176 -12.32 5.09 -2.57
N ARG A 177 -11.54 6.10 -2.95
CA ARG A 177 -10.07 6.07 -2.91
C ARG A 177 -9.58 5.91 -1.47
N LEU A 178 -10.06 6.76 -0.56
CA LEU A 178 -9.71 6.71 0.86
C LEU A 178 -10.11 5.36 1.48
N ALA A 179 -11.30 4.86 1.16
CA ALA A 179 -11.76 3.54 1.62
C ALA A 179 -10.83 2.42 1.14
N GLN A 180 -10.41 2.45 -0.12
CA GLN A 180 -9.44 1.47 -0.64
C GLN A 180 -8.12 1.55 0.13
N ILE A 181 -7.59 2.76 0.36
CA ILE A 181 -6.33 2.93 1.12
C ILE A 181 -6.46 2.33 2.53
N VAL A 182 -7.54 2.61 3.25
CA VAL A 182 -7.75 2.05 4.59
C VAL A 182 -7.82 0.52 4.56
N GLN A 183 -8.48 -0.08 3.57
CA GLN A 183 -8.52 -1.53 3.42
C GLN A 183 -7.13 -2.12 3.13
N GLU A 184 -6.32 -1.44 2.33
CA GLU A 184 -4.94 -1.84 2.04
C GLU A 184 -4.04 -1.77 3.29
N LEU A 185 -4.30 -0.82 4.19
CA LEU A 185 -3.56 -0.63 5.44
C LEU A 185 -4.17 -1.36 6.64
N ALA A 186 -5.25 -2.13 6.41
CA ALA A 186 -6.03 -2.76 7.49
C ALA A 186 -5.23 -3.61 8.49
N PRO A 187 -4.18 -4.37 8.09
CA PRO A 187 -3.37 -5.13 9.05
C PRO A 187 -2.72 -4.26 10.14
N GLU A 188 -2.36 -3.01 9.82
CA GLU A 188 -1.73 -2.07 10.76
C GLU A 188 -2.74 -1.18 11.50
N LEU A 189 -3.99 -1.19 11.07
CA LEU A 189 -5.07 -0.34 11.59
C LEU A 189 -6.12 -1.11 12.39
N GLN A 190 -5.83 -2.34 12.80
CA GLN A 190 -6.77 -3.20 13.53
C GLN A 190 -7.29 -2.59 14.83
N GLU A 191 -6.48 -1.74 15.48
CA GLU A 191 -6.84 -0.99 16.69
C GLU A 191 -7.93 0.08 16.44
N TYR A 192 -8.15 0.47 15.18
CA TYR A 192 -9.08 1.51 14.76
C TYR A 192 -10.29 0.91 14.01
N GLY A 193 -11.02 0.03 14.69
CA GLY A 193 -12.14 -0.73 14.14
C GLY A 193 -13.20 0.15 13.45
N ASP A 194 -13.54 1.30 14.03
CA ASP A 194 -14.55 2.21 13.47
C ASP A 194 -14.16 2.74 12.08
N LEU A 195 -12.88 3.09 11.90
CA LEU A 195 -12.36 3.56 10.60
C LEU A 195 -12.40 2.45 9.55
N LEU A 196 -12.03 1.23 9.94
CA LEU A 196 -12.08 0.05 9.09
C LEU A 196 -13.51 -0.28 8.66
N GLU A 197 -14.45 -0.21 9.60
CA GLU A 197 -15.87 -0.44 9.33
C GLU A 197 -16.43 0.62 8.39
N TYR A 198 -16.13 1.89 8.63
CA TYR A 198 -16.57 2.98 7.76
C TYR A 198 -16.06 2.82 6.32
N ALA A 199 -14.76 2.51 6.15
CA ALA A 199 -14.19 2.23 4.83
C ALA A 199 -14.84 1.02 4.14
N ARG A 200 -15.17 -0.03 4.92
CA ARG A 200 -15.87 -1.21 4.41
C ARG A 200 -17.26 -0.84 3.90
N LEU A 201 -18.02 -0.04 4.64
CA LEU A 201 -19.36 0.41 4.25
C LEU A 201 -19.33 1.22 2.95
N ILE A 202 -18.41 2.19 2.81
CA ILE A 202 -18.26 2.98 1.58
C ILE A 202 -17.98 2.07 0.37
N THR A 203 -17.11 1.07 0.54
CA THR A 203 -16.76 0.14 -0.54
C THR A 203 -17.96 -0.74 -0.95
N GLN A 204 -18.80 -1.14 0.01
CA GLN A 204 -19.99 -1.96 -0.22
C GLN A 204 -21.11 -1.20 -0.94
N VAL A 205 -21.36 0.04 -0.54
CA VAL A 205 -22.37 0.91 -1.20
C VAL A 205 -22.05 1.07 -2.69
N ARG A 206 -20.76 1.18 -3.05
CA ARG A 206 -20.34 1.24 -4.46
C ARG A 206 -20.53 -0.09 -5.21
N ALA A 207 -20.37 -1.23 -4.54
CA ALA A 207 -20.56 -2.55 -5.14
C ALA A 207 -22.04 -2.90 -5.39
N GLN A 208 -22.97 -2.19 -4.74
CA GLN A 208 -24.42 -2.36 -4.91
C GLN A 208 -25.13 -1.05 -5.31
N PRO A 209 -24.96 -0.57 -6.55
CA PRO A 209 -25.63 0.66 -7.00
C PRO A 209 -27.16 0.56 -7.17
N GLN A 210 -27.78 -0.61 -6.95
CA GLN A 210 -29.19 -0.88 -7.28
C GLN A 210 -30.13 -1.15 -6.09
N ALA A 211 -29.69 -1.06 -4.84
CA ALA A 211 -30.56 -1.32 -3.68
C ALA A 211 -31.28 -0.07 -3.13
N ILE A 212 -31.10 1.10 -3.76
CA ILE A 212 -31.77 2.35 -3.35
C ILE A 212 -32.63 2.83 -4.52
N ARG A 213 -33.83 2.27 -4.63
CA ARG A 213 -34.98 2.86 -5.33
C ARG A 213 -36.23 2.62 -4.49
#